data_AF-A0A7W9LQ94-F1
#
_entry.id   AF-A0A7W9LQ94-F1
#
_cell.length_a   1.000
_cell.length_b   1.000
_cell.length_c   1.000
_cell.angle_alpha   90.00
_cell.angle_beta   90.00
_cell.angle_gamma   90.00
#
_symmetry.space_group_name_H-M   'P 1'
#
loop_
_entity.id
_entity.type
_entity.pdbx_description
1 polymer ?
#
loop_
_entity_poly.entity_id
_entity_poly.type
_entity_poly.pdbx_seq_one_letter_code
_entity_poly.pdbx_strand_id
1 'polypeptide(L)'
;MSCRPARPARAWPVCLRDIIAERGWPPLIWTRTDGYKFCSNPAELQAYEVAIIREKLTEIRRFITGAVAPHAVLQSKGRWIKHLNTQLSSVESTLDVISDYIDA
;
A
#
# COMPACT_ATOMS: atom_id res chain seq x y z
N MET A 1 30.81 -12.02 -10.87
CA MET A 1 30.91 -10.55 -10.99
C MET A 1 30.10 -10.11 -12.20
N SER A 2 29.04 -9.32 -12.00
CA SER A 2 28.49 -8.47 -13.06
C SER A 2 27.78 -7.30 -12.40
N CYS A 3 28.48 -6.17 -12.33
CA CYS A 3 27.94 -4.89 -11.87
C CYS A 3 26.92 -4.40 -12.90
N ARG A 4 25.63 -4.36 -12.54
CA ARG A 4 24.61 -3.61 -13.29
C ARG A 4 24.79 -2.09 -13.07
N PRO A 5 24.43 -1.25 -14.04
CA PRO A 5 24.90 0.13 -14.12
C PRO A 5 24.39 0.99 -12.96
N ALA A 6 25.19 1.99 -12.61
CA ALA A 6 24.99 2.93 -11.52
C ALA A 6 23.52 3.38 -11.40
N ARG A 7 22.81 2.89 -10.36
CA ARG A 7 21.51 3.40 -9.99
C ARG A 7 21.70 4.75 -9.29
N PRO A 8 21.00 5.82 -9.70
CA PRO A 8 21.14 7.13 -9.05
C PRO A 8 20.85 7.00 -7.56
N ALA A 9 21.59 7.71 -6.72
CA ALA A 9 21.50 7.63 -5.26
C ALA A 9 20.09 7.90 -4.69
N ARG A 10 19.14 8.42 -5.48
CA ARG A 10 17.71 8.55 -5.09
C ARG A 10 16.90 7.26 -5.19
N ALA A 11 17.44 6.18 -5.75
CA ALA A 11 16.76 4.88 -5.90
C ALA A 11 17.02 3.92 -4.73
N TRP A 12 17.92 4.26 -3.81
CA TRP A 12 18.37 3.34 -2.76
C TRP A 12 17.24 2.82 -1.84
N PRO A 13 16.23 3.61 -1.40
CA PRO A 13 15.21 3.12 -0.48
C PRO A 13 14.20 2.21 -1.18
N VAL A 14 13.88 2.51 -2.44
CA VAL A 14 12.99 1.69 -3.28
C VAL A 14 13.67 0.36 -3.57
N CYS A 15 14.94 0.40 -3.99
CA CYS A 15 15.74 -0.80 -4.22
C CYS A 15 15.89 -1.66 -2.95
N LEU A 16 15.99 -1.05 -1.77
CA LEU A 16 16.08 -1.78 -0.51
C LEU A 16 14.77 -2.51 -0.19
N ARG A 17 13.61 -1.87 -0.39
CA ARG A 17 12.30 -2.51 -0.23
C ARG A 17 12.11 -3.66 -1.21
N ASP A 18 12.52 -3.47 -2.46
CA ASP A 18 12.46 -4.53 -3.47
C ASP A 18 13.33 -5.74 -3.08
N ILE A 19 14.57 -5.50 -2.62
CA ILE A 19 15.47 -6.58 -2.14
C ILE A 19 14.89 -7.29 -0.91
N ILE A 20 14.30 -6.56 0.04
CA ILE A 20 13.65 -7.12 1.23
C ILE A 20 12.50 -8.05 0.81
N ALA A 21 11.65 -7.58 -0.11
CA ALA A 21 10.54 -8.36 -0.64
C ALA A 21 11.00 -9.60 -1.42
N GLU A 22 11.99 -9.45 -2.31
CA GLU A 22 12.59 -10.55 -3.07
C GLU A 22 13.17 -11.64 -2.16
N ARG A 23 13.71 -11.25 -0.99
CA ARG A 23 14.30 -12.19 -0.02
C ARG A 23 13.30 -12.74 0.99
N GLY A 24 12.04 -12.30 0.95
CA GLY A 24 11.01 -12.69 1.92
C GLY A 24 11.34 -12.25 3.36
N TRP A 25 12.13 -11.20 3.51
CA TRP A 25 12.50 -10.68 4.83
C TRP A 25 11.35 -9.84 5.43
N PRO A 26 11.22 -9.77 6.76
CA PRO A 26 10.28 -8.86 7.39
C PRO A 26 10.49 -7.42 6.92
N PRO A 27 9.45 -6.58 6.94
CA PRO A 27 9.60 -5.19 6.54
C PRO A 27 10.60 -4.47 7.45
N LEU A 28 11.30 -3.50 6.86
CA LEU A 28 12.10 -2.54 7.60
C LEU A 28 11.16 -1.46 8.15
N ILE A 29 10.93 -1.48 9.46
CA ILE A 29 10.06 -0.54 10.17
C ILE A 29 10.94 0.51 10.86
N TRP A 30 10.51 1.76 10.83
CA TRP A 30 11.14 2.82 11.61
C TRP A 30 10.39 3.03 12.92
N THR A 31 11.09 3.00 14.05
CA THR A 31 10.58 3.46 15.34
C THR A 31 11.40 4.65 15.84
N ARG A 32 10.79 5.49 16.67
CA ARG A 32 11.50 6.66 17.23
C ARG A 32 12.61 6.26 18.20
N THR A 33 12.47 5.15 18.90
CA THR A 33 13.45 4.65 19.89
C THR A 33 14.60 3.90 19.23
N ASP A 34 14.32 3.06 18.22
CA ASP A 34 15.29 2.08 17.71
C ASP A 34 15.78 2.44 16.29
N GLY A 35 15.20 3.45 15.65
CA GLY A 35 15.46 3.75 14.25
C GLY A 35 14.90 2.69 13.31
N TYR A 36 15.57 2.44 12.18
CA TYR A 36 15.16 1.41 11.23
C TYR A 36 15.57 0.02 11.73
N LYS A 37 14.59 -0.86 11.96
CA LYS A 37 14.79 -2.25 12.37
C LYS A 37 13.94 -3.21 11.54
N PHE A 38 14.43 -4.43 11.37
CA PHE A 38 13.60 -5.52 10.88
C PHE A 38 12.65 -5.96 12.00
N CYS A 39 11.36 -6.02 11.70
CA CYS A 39 10.37 -6.41 12.69
C CYS A 39 10.39 -7.92 12.92
N SER A 40 10.68 -8.35 14.15
CA SER A 40 10.58 -9.76 14.55
C SER A 40 9.39 -10.03 15.49
N ASN A 41 8.72 -8.98 15.98
CA ASN A 41 7.56 -9.08 16.86
C ASN A 41 6.27 -9.11 16.02
N PRO A 42 5.45 -10.17 16.10
CA PRO A 42 4.19 -10.27 15.34
C PRO A 42 3.20 -9.13 15.61
N ALA A 43 3.10 -8.64 16.85
CA ALA A 43 2.19 -7.54 17.19
C ALA A 43 2.63 -6.19 16.59
N GLU A 44 3.94 -5.90 16.63
CA GLU A 44 4.50 -4.72 15.95
C GLU A 44 4.33 -4.82 14.43
N LEU A 45 4.43 -6.04 13.87
CA LEU A 45 4.24 -6.30 12.45
C LEU A 45 2.77 -6.07 12.05
N GLN A 46 1.81 -6.62 12.78
CA GLN A 46 0.38 -6.41 12.54
C GLN A 46 0.01 -4.92 12.63
N ALA A 47 0.52 -4.20 13.64
CA ALA A 47 0.28 -2.76 13.76
C ALA A 47 0.80 -1.98 12.55
N TYR A 48 1.97 -2.35 12.03
CA TYR A 48 2.51 -1.78 10.80
C TYR A 48 1.67 -2.13 9.57
N GLU A 49 1.24 -3.39 9.44
CA GLU A 49 0.37 -3.83 8.34
C GLU A 49 -0.97 -3.06 8.34
N VAL A 50 -1.62 -2.91 9.50
CA VAL A 50 -2.84 -2.11 9.66
C VAL A 50 -2.59 -0.64 9.30
N ALA A 51 -1.44 -0.07 9.69
CA ALA A 51 -1.09 1.30 9.33
C ALA A 51 -0.94 1.48 7.80
N ILE A 52 -0.29 0.53 7.12
CA ILE A 52 -0.17 0.52 5.66
C ILE A 52 -1.55 0.35 5.00
N ILE A 53 -2.40 -0.52 5.53
CA ILE A 53 -3.77 -0.73 5.02
C ILE A 53 -4.58 0.57 5.11
N ARG A 54 -4.49 1.32 6.21
CA ARG A 54 -5.14 2.63 6.36
C ARG A 54 -4.65 3.66 5.35
N GLU A 55 -3.34 3.67 5.07
CA GLU A 55 -2.77 4.52 4.02
C GLU A 55 -3.35 4.15 2.65
N LYS A 56 -3.39 2.85 2.30
CA LYS A 56 -3.94 2.38 1.03
C LYS A 56 -5.44 2.61 0.89
N LEU A 57 -6.20 2.45 1.96
CA LEU A 57 -7.62 2.80 2.00
C LEU A 57 -7.82 4.30 1.70
N THR A 58 -6.98 5.16 2.27
CA THR A 58 -7.02 6.60 2.01
C THR A 58 -6.66 6.93 0.56
N GLU A 59 -5.61 6.30 0.01
CA GLU A 59 -5.23 6.46 -1.40
C GLU A 59 -6.37 6.04 -2.34
N ILE A 60 -7.02 4.90 -2.09
CA ILE A 60 -8.13 4.39 -2.89
C ILE A 60 -9.34 5.31 -2.80
N ARG A 61 -9.73 5.76 -1.62
CA ARG A 61 -10.82 6.73 -1.43
C ARG A 61 -10.57 8.01 -2.22
N ARG A 62 -9.33 8.53 -2.18
CA ARG A 62 -8.93 9.71 -2.95
C ARG A 62 -8.97 9.46 -4.45
N PHE A 63 -8.57 8.28 -4.91
CA PHE A 63 -8.64 7.93 -6.32
C PHE A 63 -10.09 7.79 -6.81
N ILE A 64 -10.95 7.12 -6.05
CA ILE A 64 -12.38 6.99 -6.35
C ILE A 64 -13.02 8.36 -6.48
N THR A 65 -12.85 9.21 -5.45
CA THR A 65 -13.49 10.53 -5.39
C THR A 65 -12.90 11.53 -6.37
N GLY A 66 -11.57 11.53 -6.56
CA GLY A 66 -10.86 12.52 -7.36
C GLY A 66 -10.82 12.22 -8.87
N ALA A 67 -10.96 10.95 -9.27
CA ALA A 67 -10.81 10.55 -10.68
C ALA A 67 -11.96 9.67 -11.19
N VAL A 68 -12.30 8.61 -10.46
CA VAL A 68 -13.26 7.60 -10.94
C VAL A 68 -14.68 8.15 -10.95
N ALA A 69 -15.11 8.83 -9.87
CA ALA A 69 -16.45 9.41 -9.78
C ALA A 69 -16.68 10.50 -10.86
N PRO A 70 -15.76 11.47 -11.09
CA PRO A 70 -15.86 12.37 -12.24
C PRO A 70 -15.96 11.67 -13.60
N HIS A 71 -15.15 10.62 -13.83
CA HIS A 71 -15.23 9.83 -15.06
C HIS A 71 -16.59 9.13 -15.19
N ALA A 72 -17.14 8.58 -14.11
CA ALA A 72 -18.45 7.94 -14.11
C ALA A 72 -19.58 8.93 -14.47
N VAL A 73 -19.46 10.20 -14.08
CA VAL A 73 -20.40 11.27 -14.48
C VAL A 73 -20.30 11.54 -15.98
N LEU A 74 -19.08 11.69 -16.51
CA LEU A 74 -18.85 11.97 -17.94
C LEU A 74 -19.24 10.81 -18.85
N GLN A 75 -19.11 9.57 -18.39
CA GLN A 75 -19.35 8.37 -19.18
C GLN A 75 -20.23 7.35 -18.44
N SER A 76 -21.40 7.78 -17.98
CA SER A 76 -22.31 6.98 -17.14
C SER A 76 -22.79 5.66 -17.75
N LYS A 77 -22.74 5.50 -19.08
CA LYS A 77 -23.08 4.25 -19.79
C LYS A 77 -21.86 3.38 -20.14
N GLY A 78 -20.64 3.84 -19.83
CA GLY A 78 -19.41 3.12 -20.12
C GLY A 78 -19.28 1.85 -19.28
N ARG A 79 -19.10 0.69 -19.93
CA ARG A 79 -18.90 -0.59 -19.23
C ARG A 79 -17.62 -0.59 -18.40
N TRP A 80 -16.54 -0.02 -18.95
CA TRP A 80 -15.25 0.11 -18.27
C TRP A 80 -15.37 0.83 -16.93
N ILE A 81 -15.94 2.04 -16.92
CA ILE A 81 -15.99 2.86 -15.71
C ILE A 81 -16.91 2.26 -14.64
N LYS A 82 -18.01 1.61 -15.06
CA LYS A 82 -18.86 0.85 -14.14
C LYS A 82 -18.09 -0.28 -13.48
N HIS A 83 -17.38 -1.08 -14.27
CA HIS A 83 -16.60 -2.20 -13.74
C HIS A 83 -15.48 -1.71 -12.81
N LEU A 84 -14.73 -0.68 -13.22
CA LEU A 84 -13.68 -0.07 -12.43
C LEU A 84 -14.21 0.42 -11.08
N ASN A 85 -15.31 1.19 -11.08
CA ASN A 85 -15.91 1.69 -9.85
C ASN A 85 -16.36 0.56 -8.92
N THR A 86 -17.02 -0.46 -9.45
CA THR A 86 -17.43 -1.63 -8.66
C THR A 86 -16.24 -2.36 -8.02
N GLN A 87 -15.17 -2.61 -8.78
CA GLN A 87 -13.98 -3.28 -8.24
C GLN A 87 -13.31 -2.43 -7.16
N LEU A 88 -13.17 -1.12 -7.38
CA LEU A 88 -12.56 -0.24 -6.39
C LEU A 88 -13.40 -0.11 -5.12
N SER A 89 -14.72 -0.03 -5.22
CA SER A 89 -15.61 -0.05 -4.03
C SER A 89 -15.52 -1.38 -3.28
N SER A 90 -15.33 -2.50 -3.97
CA SER A 90 -15.10 -3.80 -3.34
C SER A 90 -13.78 -3.84 -2.56
N VAL A 91 -12.70 -3.29 -3.14
CA VAL A 91 -11.41 -3.18 -2.46
C VAL A 91 -11.50 -2.23 -1.27
N GLU A 92 -12.13 -1.06 -1.44
CA GLU A 92 -12.36 -0.11 -0.36
C GLU A 92 -13.05 -0.77 0.84
N SER A 93 -14.16 -1.46 0.60
CA SER A 93 -14.93 -2.17 1.64
C SER A 93 -14.07 -3.23 2.36
N THR A 94 -13.30 -4.00 1.61
CA THR A 94 -12.42 -5.03 2.20
C THR A 94 -11.34 -4.42 3.08
N LEU A 95 -10.70 -3.35 2.62
CA LEU A 95 -9.65 -2.67 3.39
C LEU A 95 -10.21 -1.95 4.62
N ASP A 96 -11.44 -1.42 4.54
CA ASP A 96 -12.13 -0.79 5.67
C ASP A 96 -12.29 -1.78 6.83
N VAL A 97 -12.83 -2.97 6.53
CA VAL A 97 -12.99 -4.06 7.51
C VAL A 97 -11.66 -4.47 8.14
N ILE A 98 -10.60 -4.60 7.35
CA ILE A 98 -9.27 -4.97 7.88
C ILE A 98 -8.66 -3.81 8.68
N SER A 99 -8.92 -2.56 8.31
CA SER A 99 -8.35 -1.38 8.98
C SER A 99 -8.90 -1.15 10.40
N ASP A 100 -10.07 -1.72 10.67
CA ASP A 100 -10.72 -1.75 11.98
C ASP A 100 -10.28 -2.94 12.83
N TYR A 101 -9.46 -3.85 12.27
CA TYR A 101 -8.89 -4.98 12.97
C TYR A 101 -7.72 -4.52 13.86
N ILE A 102 -8.04 -3.84 14.96
CA ILE A 102 -7.15 -3.69 16.12
C ILE A 102 -7.72 -4.61 17.20
N ASP A 103 -6.89 -5.55 17.67
CA ASP A 103 -7.25 -6.66 18.54
C ASP A 103 -8.38 -6.37 19.56
N ALA A 104 -9.41 -7.22 19.52
CA ALA A 104 -10.19 -7.60 20.68
C ALA A 104 -9.33 -8.42 21.67
#